data_AF-A0A2T5G0F6-F1
#
_entry.id   AF-A0A2T5G0F6-F1
#
_cell.length_a   1.000
_cell.length_b   1.000
_cell.length_c   1.000
_cell.angle_alpha   90.00
_cell.angle_beta   90.00
_cell.angle_gamma   90.00
#
_symmetry.space_group_name_H-M   'P 1'
#
loop_
_entity.id
_entity.type
_entity.pdbx_description
1 polymer ?
#
loop_
_entity_poly.entity_id
_entity_poly.type
_entity_poly.pdbx_seq_one_letter_code
_entity_poly.pdbx_strand_id
1 'polypeptide(L)'
;MTTAKRADTICFEDVSRVVVYKLDALTTDLICCDIITGSAGAEQVRTVHEEIYGFEALMLRLEKLPGFDRKWREKVILPPFAENRTIAFQRSSAAA
;
A
#
# COMPACT_ATOMS: atom_id res chain seq x y z
N MET A 1 0.99 -21.02 24.26
CA MET A 1 0.31 -19.71 24.34
C MET A 1 0.77 -18.89 23.16
N THR A 2 0.01 -18.89 22.08
CA THR A 2 0.32 -18.10 20.88
C THR A 2 -0.18 -16.69 21.14
N THR A 3 0.72 -15.77 21.46
CA THR A 3 0.39 -14.36 21.65
C THR A 3 -0.25 -13.84 20.37
N ALA A 4 -1.51 -13.43 20.44
CA ALA A 4 -2.17 -12.75 19.33
C ALA A 4 -1.29 -11.57 18.91
N LYS A 5 -0.80 -11.58 17.67
CA LYS A 5 -0.09 -10.48 17.04
C LYS A 5 -1.02 -9.27 17.16
N ARG A 6 -0.65 -8.27 17.98
CA ARG A 6 -1.46 -7.06 18.18
C ARG A 6 -1.83 -6.50 16.81
N ALA A 7 -3.12 -6.25 16.60
CA ALA A 7 -3.58 -5.50 15.43
C ALA A 7 -2.99 -4.10 15.54
N ASP A 8 -1.98 -3.82 14.72
CA ASP A 8 -1.37 -2.51 14.64
C ASP A 8 -2.35 -1.58 13.92
N THR A 9 -3.00 -0.70 14.69
CA THR A 9 -4.02 0.19 14.16
C THR A 9 -3.34 1.46 13.66
N ILE A 10 -3.54 1.77 12.37
CA ILE A 10 -3.12 3.03 11.77
C ILE A 10 -4.29 3.98 11.62
N CYS A 11 -4.08 5.24 11.96
CA CYS A 11 -5.03 6.30 11.63
C CYS A 11 -4.92 6.62 10.14
N PHE A 12 -6.07 6.71 9.48
CA PHE A 12 -6.15 6.94 8.03
C PHE A 12 -5.60 8.32 7.61
N GLU A 13 -5.66 9.29 8.54
CA GLU A 13 -5.15 10.65 8.37
C GLU A 13 -3.63 10.70 8.36
N ASP A 14 -2.97 9.77 9.06
CA ASP A 14 -1.51 9.70 9.16
C ASP A 14 -0.86 9.10 7.92
N VAL A 15 -1.65 8.51 7.01
CA VAL A 15 -1.15 7.96 5.75
C VAL A 15 -0.63 9.11 4.90
N SER A 16 0.69 9.12 4.68
CA SER A 16 1.40 10.11 3.87
C SER A 16 1.64 9.61 2.45
N ARG A 17 1.83 8.31 2.27
CA ARG A 17 2.02 7.68 0.95
C ARG A 17 1.50 6.24 0.97
N VAL A 18 0.97 5.80 -0.17
CA VAL A 18 0.69 4.38 -0.45
C VAL A 18 1.44 4.01 -1.71
N VAL A 19 2.27 2.97 -1.63
CA VAL A 19 2.98 2.40 -2.77
C VAL A 19 2.49 0.99 -2.98
N VAL A 20 2.04 0.68 -4.19
CA VAL A 20 1.61 -0.65 -4.60
C VAL A 20 2.56 -1.16 -5.67
N TYR A 21 2.86 -2.45 -5.61
CA TYR A 21 3.79 -3.11 -6.52
C TYR A 21 3.46 -4.59 -6.55
N LYS A 22 4.09 -5.32 -7.45
CA LYS A 22 4.05 -6.77 -7.45
C LYS A 22 5.45 -7.32 -7.23
N LEU A 23 5.52 -8.47 -6.58
CA LEU A 23 6.68 -9.32 -6.61
C LEU A 23 6.42 -10.40 -7.66
N ASP A 24 7.20 -10.38 -8.74
CA ASP A 24 7.13 -11.44 -9.75
C ASP A 24 7.74 -12.72 -9.17
N ALA A 25 6.89 -13.72 -8.86
CA ALA A 25 7.34 -15.07 -8.58
C ALA A 25 7.36 -15.90 -9.88
N LEU A 26 7.96 -17.08 -9.82
CA LEU A 26 8.13 -17.95 -11.00
C LEU A 26 6.81 -18.28 -11.73
N THR A 27 5.69 -18.34 -11.02
CA THR A 27 4.39 -18.74 -11.56
C THR A 27 3.25 -17.80 -11.20
N THR A 28 3.48 -16.83 -10.32
CA THR A 28 2.44 -15.97 -9.76
C THR A 28 2.98 -14.57 -9.52
N ASP A 29 2.15 -13.57 -9.71
CA ASP A 29 2.41 -12.24 -9.19
C ASP A 29 1.87 -12.17 -7.75
N LEU A 30 2.62 -11.58 -6.84
CA LEU A 30 2.13 -11.24 -5.50
C LEU A 30 2.02 -9.72 -5.37
N ILE A 31 0.80 -9.20 -5.30
CA ILE A 31 0.57 -7.77 -5.10
C ILE A 31 0.88 -7.40 -3.65
N CYS A 32 1.75 -6.42 -3.49
CA CYS A 32 2.15 -5.82 -2.22
C CYS A 32 1.70 -4.36 -2.15
N CYS A 33 1.46 -3.90 -0.93
CA CYS A 33 1.08 -2.53 -0.62
C CYS A 33 1.86 -2.07 0.61
N ASP A 34 2.69 -1.05 0.42
CA ASP A 34 3.36 -0.34 1.48
C ASP A 34 2.51 0.87 1.87
N ILE A 35 2.10 0.91 3.13
CA ILE A 35 1.40 2.04 3.74
C ILE A 35 2.42 2.81 4.57
N ILE A 36 2.71 4.03 4.14
CA ILE A 36 3.68 4.92 4.79
C ILE A 36 2.92 5.93 5.63
N THR A 37 3.28 6.01 6.90
CA THR A 37 2.75 6.96 7.88
C THR A 37 3.86 7.80 8.49
N GLY A 38 3.54 9.02 8.91
CA GLY A 38 4.50 9.93 9.55
C GLY A 38 5.11 10.96 8.59
N SER A 39 6.02 11.77 9.12
CA SER A 39 6.67 12.87 8.40
C SER A 39 8.06 12.49 7.87
N ALA A 40 8.58 13.28 6.93
CA ALA A 40 9.91 13.09 6.36
C ALA A 40 10.98 13.02 7.47
N GLY A 41 11.67 11.88 7.57
CA GLY A 41 12.68 11.60 8.60
C GLY A 41 12.21 10.70 9.76
N ALA A 42 10.91 10.41 9.86
CA ALA A 42 10.33 9.50 10.85
C ALA A 42 9.23 8.60 10.22
N GLU A 43 9.37 8.27 8.93
CA GLU A 43 8.41 7.44 8.22
C GLU A 43 8.39 6.02 8.79
N GLN A 44 7.19 5.51 9.00
CA GLN A 44 6.94 4.11 9.30
C GLN A 44 6.29 3.46 8.08
N VAL A 45 6.87 2.34 7.64
CA VAL A 45 6.34 1.56 6.52
C VAL A 45 5.69 0.29 7.05
N ARG A 46 4.44 0.06 6.64
CA ARG A 46 3.71 -1.19 6.90
C ARG A 46 3.41 -1.86 5.57
N THR A 47 4.01 -3.02 5.35
CA THR A 47 3.80 -3.82 4.15
C THR A 47 2.72 -4.85 4.39
N VAL A 48 1.75 -4.91 3.48
CA VAL A 48 0.70 -5.93 3.38
C VAL A 48 0.70 -6.51 1.96
N HIS A 49 0.14 -7.70 1.77
CA HIS A 49 0.08 -8.34 0.45
C HIS A 49 -1.25 -9.06 0.23
N GLU A 50 -1.61 -9.33 -1.02
CA GLU A 50 -2.97 -9.78 -1.40
C GLU A 50 -3.42 -11.09 -0.76
N GLU A 51 -2.47 -11.97 -0.40
CA GLU A 51 -2.78 -13.24 0.27
C GLU A 51 -3.13 -13.09 1.76
N ILE A 52 -2.93 -11.93 2.38
CA ILE A 52 -3.35 -11.74 3.79
C ILE A 52 -4.86 -11.51 3.88
N TYR A 53 -5.48 -12.08 4.90
CA TYR A 53 -6.89 -11.87 5.17
C TYR A 53 -7.21 -10.37 5.34
N GLY A 54 -8.18 -9.88 4.57
CA GLY A 54 -8.65 -8.49 4.64
C GLY A 54 -7.93 -7.50 3.73
N PHE A 55 -6.99 -7.95 2.88
CA PHE A 55 -6.30 -7.08 1.93
C PHE A 55 -7.25 -6.30 1.01
N GLU A 56 -8.21 -6.99 0.37
CA GLU A 56 -9.20 -6.34 -0.50
C GLU A 56 -10.01 -5.27 0.24
N ALA A 57 -10.44 -5.57 1.47
CA ALA A 57 -11.18 -4.62 2.30
C ALA A 57 -10.33 -3.40 2.70
N LEU A 58 -9.02 -3.60 2.91
CA LEU A 58 -8.06 -2.53 3.18
C LEU A 58 -7.83 -1.65 1.94
N MET A 59 -7.65 -2.25 0.76
CA MET A 59 -7.51 -1.52 -0.50
C MET A 59 -8.76 -0.68 -0.80
N LEU A 60 -9.96 -1.25 -0.65
CA LEU A 60 -11.22 -0.51 -0.78
C LEU A 60 -11.35 0.67 0.19
N ARG A 61 -10.70 0.61 1.35
CA ARG A 61 -10.62 1.75 2.27
C ARG A 61 -9.63 2.77 1.76
N LEU A 62 -8.40 2.37 1.41
CA LEU A 62 -7.36 3.27 0.90
C LEU A 62 -7.78 4.01 -0.37
N GLU A 63 -8.54 3.38 -1.26
CA GLU A 63 -9.11 4.00 -2.47
C GLU A 63 -10.12 5.14 -2.20
N LYS A 64 -10.52 5.32 -0.95
CA LYS A 64 -11.31 6.48 -0.49
C LYS A 64 -10.45 7.68 -0.13
N LEU A 65 -9.12 7.56 -0.10
CA LEU A 65 -8.24 8.71 0.09
C LEU A 65 -8.42 9.72 -1.07
N PRO A 66 -8.58 11.02 -0.78
CA PRO A 66 -8.64 12.04 -1.81
C PRO A 66 -7.37 12.04 -2.65
N GLY A 67 -7.50 11.90 -3.97
CA GLY A 67 -6.36 11.83 -4.88
C GLY A 67 -5.70 10.45 -5.00
N PHE A 68 -6.32 9.39 -4.46
CA PHE A 68 -5.88 8.01 -4.72
C PHE A 68 -6.03 7.66 -6.19
N ASP A 69 -4.98 7.11 -6.79
CA ASP A 69 -4.98 6.65 -8.16
C ASP A 69 -5.71 5.31 -8.28
N ARG A 70 -6.98 5.35 -8.69
CA ARG A 70 -7.80 4.15 -8.91
C ARG A 70 -7.39 3.32 -10.13
N LYS A 71 -6.47 3.83 -10.94
CA LYS A 71 -5.87 3.11 -12.07
C LYS A 71 -4.55 2.43 -11.66
N TRP A 72 -4.25 2.36 -10.36
CA TRP A 72 -3.03 1.73 -9.87
C TRP A 72 -2.85 0.29 -10.37
N ARG A 73 -3.94 -0.49 -10.47
CA ARG A 73 -3.83 -1.93 -10.75
C ARG A 73 -3.20 -2.18 -12.11
N GLU A 74 -3.69 -1.52 -13.16
CA GLU A 74 -3.14 -1.64 -14.52
C GLU A 74 -1.66 -1.26 -14.59
N LYS A 75 -1.23 -0.27 -13.79
CA LYS A 75 0.17 0.17 -13.70
C LYS A 75 1.06 -0.83 -12.99
N VAL A 76 0.52 -1.62 -12.05
CA VAL A 76 1.25 -2.66 -11.31
C VAL A 76 1.35 -3.96 -12.09
N ILE A 77 0.28 -4.38 -12.78
CA ILE A 77 0.27 -5.67 -13.48
C ILE A 77 1.01 -5.63 -14.83
N LEU A 78 1.24 -4.45 -15.40
CA LEU A 78 1.87 -4.27 -16.71
C LEU A 78 3.09 -3.34 -16.67
N PRO A 79 4.19 -3.68 -17.36
CA PRO A 79 4.42 -4.93 -18.11
C PRO A 79 4.62 -6.16 -17.19
N PRO A 80 4.44 -7.39 -17.71
CA PRO A 80 4.76 -8.61 -16.96
C PRO A 80 6.25 -8.69 -16.63
N PHE A 81 6.62 -9.37 -15.54
CA PHE A 81 8.00 -9.55 -15.06
C PHE A 81 8.73 -8.24 -14.70
N ALA A 82 7.98 -7.26 -14.19
CA ALA A 82 8.51 -6.01 -13.66
C ALA A 82 7.78 -5.66 -12.37
N GLU A 83 8.53 -5.27 -11.34
CA GLU A 83 7.98 -4.96 -10.01
C GLU A 83 6.91 -3.84 -10.03
N ASN A 84 7.02 -2.92 -11.01
CA ASN A 84 6.03 -1.89 -11.31
C ASN A 84 5.57 -1.09 -10.08
N ARG A 85 6.55 -0.63 -9.28
CA ARG A 85 6.30 0.24 -8.14
C ARG A 85 5.53 1.50 -8.54
N THR A 86 4.31 1.60 -8.03
CA THR A 86 3.36 2.65 -8.33
C THR A 86 2.97 3.36 -7.05
N ILE A 87 3.16 4.69 -7.02
CA ILE A 87 2.61 5.51 -5.94
C ILE A 87 1.11 5.67 -6.19
N ALA A 88 0.29 4.89 -5.49
CA ALA A 88 -1.15 4.97 -5.60
C ALA A 88 -1.74 6.14 -4.82
N PHE A 89 -1.03 6.63 -3.81
CA PHE A 89 -1.42 7.86 -3.11
C PHE A 89 -0.19 8.56 -2.56
N GLN A 90 -0.21 9.89 -2.67
CA GLN A 90 0.72 10.78 -1.99
C GLN A 90 -0.11 11.90 -1.39
N ARG A 91 -0.03 12.08 -0.08
CA ARG A 91 -0.59 13.25 0.55
C ARG A 91 0.21 14.45 0.07
N SER A 92 -0.47 15.37 -0.60
CA SER A 92 0.10 16.68 -0.89
C SER A 92 0.46 17.31 0.45
N SER A 93 1.75 17.57 0.70
CA SER A 93 2.09 18.60 1.65
C SER A 93 1.50 19.88 1.07
N ALA A 94 0.51 20.48 1.74
CA ALA A 94 0.26 21.88 1.48
C ALA A 94 1.58 22.60 1.71
N ALA A 95 2.25 23.01 0.62
CA ALA A 95 3.32 23.98 0.73
C ALA A 95 2.67 25.23 1.34
N ALA A 96 3.29 25.71 2.42
CA ALA A 96 2.89 26.91 3.13
C ALA A 96 2.79 28.13 2.21
#